data_AF-A0A350YBN2-F1
#
_entry.id   AF-A0A350YBN2-F1
#
_cell.length_a   1.000
_cell.length_b   1.000
_cell.length_c   1.000
_cell.angle_alpha   90.00
_cell.angle_beta   90.00
_cell.angle_gamma   90.00
#
_symmetry.space_group_name_H-M   'P 1'
#
loop_
_entity.id
_entity.type
_entity.pdbx_description
1 polymer ?
#
loop_
_entity_poly.entity_id
_entity_poly.type
_entity_poly.pdbx_seq_one_letter_code
_entity_poly.pdbx_strand_id
1 'polypeptide(L)'
;MLDLTKLAKQIPGISQHLKGEATASRQRLELAQQLLSQTQLRQDYLVKTQHQWRDRMTFTAATPIEPLHTRVNLNPPPERHTVFATDGSQIAPSHHEIAYCYLINVGRVMLHYGQSLHPLLDSLPEAFYRPEDLYVSRQWGIRTEEWMGHRRTVSEVSVLAEMACRWVNPPGSHFDIPNLAMVDGSLIYWFLESLPTEARDRILPPILTAWEQLRSVNVPLMGYLSASRSSEALNFLRLQVCPHPTPDCMTHCANIIDKLPCQVVDPLRDAVLWGSLLQPGQRSPLYRSSIRILDLYSDHRIYFCYVHVGTEIARVEVPEWVMQNSSLFNQALSLMLAQVNKGYGYPVALAEAHNQAVVRGGDRARFFALLEQQMIRSGLKNVGISYKESLKRFSIS
;
A
#
# COMPACT_ATOMS: atom_id res chain seq x y z
N MET A 1 17.24 17.61 -24.02
CA MET A 1 16.68 16.72 -25.07
C MET A 1 17.50 15.44 -25.06
N LEU A 2 16.86 14.27 -25.02
CA LEU A 2 17.52 12.96 -24.99
C LEU A 2 18.06 12.62 -26.39
N ASP A 3 19.33 12.24 -26.51
CA ASP A 3 19.96 11.85 -27.79
C ASP A 3 19.77 10.34 -28.05
N LEU A 4 18.70 10.01 -28.78
CA LEU A 4 18.30 8.64 -29.09
C LEU A 4 19.32 7.89 -29.97
N THR A 5 20.13 8.62 -30.75
CA THR A 5 21.18 8.07 -31.61
C THR A 5 22.33 7.46 -30.80
N LYS A 6 22.69 8.09 -29.67
CA LYS A 6 23.67 7.55 -28.72
C LYS A 6 23.12 6.35 -27.95
N LEU A 7 21.82 6.38 -27.64
CA LEU A 7 21.14 5.27 -26.97
C LEU A 7 21.02 4.03 -27.87
N ALA A 8 20.75 4.23 -29.17
CA ALA A 8 20.65 3.16 -30.16
C ALA A 8 21.91 2.28 -30.24
N LYS A 9 23.10 2.86 -30.04
CA LYS A 9 24.38 2.13 -30.01
C LYS A 9 24.52 1.18 -28.81
N GLN A 10 23.75 1.39 -27.74
CA GLN A 10 23.76 0.56 -26.54
C GLN A 10 22.70 -0.56 -26.58
N ILE A 11 21.71 -0.46 -27.47
CA ILE A 11 20.57 -1.40 -27.58
C ILE A 11 21.00 -2.87 -27.81
N PRO A 12 22.00 -3.18 -28.67
CA PRO A 12 22.41 -4.58 -28.88
C PRO A 12 22.94 -5.25 -27.61
N GLY A 13 23.75 -4.52 -26.83
CA GLY A 13 24.26 -5.00 -25.53
C GLY A 13 23.15 -5.21 -24.50
N ILE A 14 22.16 -4.32 -24.48
CA ILE A 14 20.95 -4.47 -23.66
C ILE A 14 20.17 -5.73 -24.07
N SER A 15 19.97 -5.96 -25.37
CA SER A 15 19.22 -7.13 -25.86
C SER A 15 19.89 -8.46 -25.49
N GLN A 16 21.22 -8.54 -25.60
CA GLN A 16 21.96 -9.74 -25.22
C GLN A 16 21.91 -10.00 -23.70
N HIS A 17 22.08 -8.94 -22.90
CA HIS A 17 21.94 -9.03 -21.44
C HIS A 17 20.53 -9.49 -21.03
N LEU A 18 19.49 -8.93 -21.65
CA LEU A 18 18.09 -9.31 -21.39
C LEU A 18 17.79 -10.79 -21.75
N LYS A 19 18.38 -11.33 -22.82
CA LYS A 19 18.24 -12.75 -23.16
C LYS A 19 18.89 -13.67 -22.12
N GLY A 20 20.07 -13.28 -21.63
CA GLY A 20 20.74 -13.99 -20.54
C GLY A 20 19.90 -13.98 -19.26
N GLU A 21 19.41 -12.80 -18.87
CA GLU A 21 18.54 -12.63 -17.70
C GLU A 21 17.21 -13.39 -17.83
N ALA A 22 16.60 -13.42 -19.02
CA ALA A 22 15.37 -14.18 -19.25
C ALA A 22 15.58 -15.69 -19.04
N THR A 23 16.71 -16.23 -19.52
CA THR A 23 17.06 -17.64 -19.34
C THR A 23 17.33 -17.97 -17.87
N ALA A 24 18.11 -17.13 -17.19
CA ALA A 24 18.40 -17.29 -15.76
C ALA A 24 17.12 -17.14 -14.91
N SER A 25 16.21 -16.23 -15.27
CA SER A 25 14.92 -16.05 -14.63
C SER A 25 14.04 -17.29 -14.74
N ARG A 26 13.99 -17.91 -15.94
CA ARG A 26 13.28 -19.17 -16.16
C ARG A 26 13.83 -20.31 -15.30
N GLN A 27 15.15 -20.47 -15.24
CA GLN A 27 15.78 -21.49 -14.39
C GLN A 27 15.47 -21.27 -12.90
N ARG A 28 15.50 -20.01 -12.43
CA ARG A 28 15.11 -19.66 -11.06
C ARG A 28 13.64 -19.97 -10.78
N LEU A 29 12.75 -19.73 -11.75
CA LEU A 29 11.33 -20.04 -11.63
C LEU A 29 11.09 -21.56 -11.53
N GLU A 30 11.72 -22.34 -12.40
CA GLU A 30 11.65 -23.82 -12.38
C GLU A 30 12.14 -24.36 -11.03
N LEU A 31 13.28 -23.84 -10.52
CA LEU A 31 13.78 -24.18 -9.19
C LEU A 31 12.80 -23.79 -8.07
N ALA A 32 12.19 -22.60 -8.15
CA ALA A 32 11.22 -22.15 -7.15
C ALA A 32 9.97 -23.05 -7.09
N GLN A 33 9.48 -23.52 -8.25
CA GLN A 33 8.35 -24.45 -8.32
C GLN A 33 8.69 -25.83 -7.72
N GLN A 34 9.90 -26.33 -7.97
CA GLN A 34 10.41 -27.56 -7.34
C GLN A 34 10.51 -27.40 -5.82
N LEU A 35 11.09 -26.29 -5.35
CA LEU A 35 11.23 -25.99 -3.93
C LEU A 35 9.87 -25.83 -3.24
N LEU A 36 8.90 -25.18 -3.89
CA LEU A 36 7.54 -25.07 -3.38
C LEU A 36 6.93 -26.46 -3.12
N SER A 37 7.09 -27.38 -4.07
CA SER A 37 6.58 -28.76 -3.97
C SER A 37 7.26 -29.56 -2.84
N GLN A 38 8.57 -29.39 -2.67
CA GLN A 38 9.31 -30.03 -1.57
C GLN A 38 8.94 -29.44 -0.20
N THR A 39 8.81 -28.12 -0.14
CA THR A 39 8.45 -27.37 1.08
C THR A 39 7.05 -27.75 1.55
N GLN A 40 6.11 -27.97 0.63
CA GLN A 40 4.75 -28.41 0.94
C GLN A 40 4.73 -29.69 1.79
N LEU A 41 5.60 -30.66 1.50
CA LEU A 41 5.68 -31.92 2.26
C LEU A 41 6.16 -31.74 3.71
N ARG A 42 6.81 -30.61 4.01
CA ARG A 42 7.40 -30.30 5.32
C ARG A 42 6.85 -29.00 5.91
N GLN A 43 5.72 -28.49 5.40
CA GLN A 43 5.20 -27.17 5.74
C GLN A 43 5.06 -26.98 7.26
N ASP A 44 4.39 -27.91 7.96
CA ASP A 44 4.15 -27.79 9.40
C ASP A 44 5.45 -27.75 10.22
N TYR A 45 6.44 -28.55 9.82
CA TYR A 45 7.77 -28.54 10.43
C TYR A 45 8.44 -27.18 10.22
N LEU A 46 8.44 -26.67 8.98
CA LEU A 46 9.10 -25.41 8.65
C LEU A 46 8.41 -24.20 9.27
N VAL A 47 7.08 -24.23 9.42
CA VAL A 47 6.32 -23.20 10.16
C VAL A 47 6.76 -23.19 11.64
N LYS A 48 6.88 -24.36 12.27
CA LYS A 48 7.40 -24.45 13.66
C LYS A 48 8.84 -23.96 13.76
N THR A 49 9.69 -24.34 12.81
CA THR A 49 11.08 -23.87 12.75
C THR A 49 11.16 -22.35 12.59
N GLN A 50 10.36 -21.77 11.68
CA GLN A 50 10.28 -20.32 11.50
C GLN A 50 9.89 -19.63 12.80
N HIS A 51 8.85 -20.14 13.48
CA HIS A 51 8.38 -19.58 14.74
C HIS A 51 9.45 -19.62 15.84
N GLN A 52 10.17 -20.73 15.95
CA GLN A 52 11.23 -20.90 16.96
C GLN A 52 12.43 -19.98 16.71
N TRP A 53 12.78 -19.72 15.45
CA TRP A 53 14.02 -19.04 15.08
C TRP A 53 13.81 -17.62 14.54
N ARG A 54 12.58 -17.11 14.53
CA ARG A 54 12.20 -15.79 13.96
C ARG A 54 13.17 -14.67 14.35
N ASP A 55 13.52 -14.58 15.63
CA ASP A 55 14.35 -13.49 16.17
C ASP A 55 15.85 -13.60 15.80
N ARG A 56 16.26 -14.75 15.26
CA ARG A 56 17.65 -15.04 14.85
C ARG A 56 17.83 -15.07 13.34
N MET A 57 16.73 -14.92 12.57
CA MET A 57 16.77 -14.83 11.12
C MET A 57 17.11 -13.40 10.68
N THR A 58 17.98 -13.25 9.68
CA THR A 58 18.37 -11.94 9.11
C THR A 58 17.44 -11.49 7.96
N PHE A 59 16.33 -12.20 7.75
CA PHE A 59 15.36 -11.92 6.70
C PHE A 59 13.94 -12.21 7.17
N THR A 60 12.99 -11.52 6.57
CA THR A 60 11.57 -11.69 6.87
C THR A 60 10.94 -12.69 5.92
N ALA A 61 10.39 -13.77 6.46
CA ALA A 61 9.56 -14.71 5.73
C ALA A 61 8.11 -14.59 6.21
N ALA A 62 7.15 -14.63 5.29
CA ALA A 62 5.76 -14.74 5.66
C ALA A 62 5.44 -16.17 6.08
N THR A 63 4.53 -16.35 7.03
CA THR A 63 4.10 -17.68 7.48
C THR A 63 2.88 -18.12 6.66
N PRO A 64 2.94 -19.21 5.88
CA PRO A 64 1.75 -19.74 5.22
C PRO A 64 0.76 -20.27 6.26
N ILE A 65 -0.49 -19.83 6.20
CA ILE A 65 -1.59 -20.31 7.07
C ILE A 65 -2.55 -21.27 6.37
N GLU A 66 -2.44 -21.36 5.05
CA GLU A 66 -3.08 -22.38 4.22
C GLU A 66 -2.00 -23.29 3.59
N PRO A 67 -2.34 -24.49 3.10
CA PRO A 67 -1.41 -25.32 2.35
C PRO A 67 -0.77 -24.57 1.18
N LEU A 68 0.55 -24.70 0.97
CA LEU A 68 1.30 -23.97 -0.07
C LEU A 68 0.82 -24.23 -1.50
N HIS A 69 0.05 -25.30 -1.73
CA HIS A 69 -0.56 -25.65 -3.01
C HIS A 69 -1.99 -25.14 -3.16
N THR A 70 -2.49 -24.33 -2.22
CA THR A 70 -3.83 -23.76 -2.29
C THR A 70 -3.94 -22.83 -3.49
N ARG A 71 -4.90 -23.10 -4.38
CA ARG A 71 -5.35 -22.18 -5.42
C ARG A 71 -6.87 -22.15 -5.36
N VAL A 72 -7.45 -20.98 -5.09
CA VAL A 72 -8.90 -20.83 -4.88
C VAL A 72 -9.45 -19.88 -5.93
N ASN A 73 -10.49 -20.31 -6.65
CA ASN A 73 -11.25 -19.45 -7.54
C ASN A 73 -12.05 -18.44 -6.71
N LEU A 74 -11.99 -17.17 -7.09
CA LEU A 74 -12.77 -16.12 -6.46
C LEU A 74 -14.24 -16.20 -6.92
N ASN A 75 -15.14 -15.93 -6.00
CA ASN A 75 -16.57 -15.85 -6.31
C ASN A 75 -16.86 -14.62 -7.18
N PRO A 76 -17.91 -14.68 -8.03
CA PRO A 76 -18.42 -13.48 -8.68
C PRO A 76 -18.92 -12.47 -7.62
N PRO A 77 -18.81 -11.16 -7.89
CA PRO A 77 -19.33 -10.16 -6.98
C PRO A 77 -20.87 -10.22 -6.90
N PRO A 78 -21.47 -9.90 -5.74
CA PRO A 78 -22.91 -9.70 -5.64
C PRO A 78 -23.37 -8.56 -6.55
N GLU A 79 -24.60 -8.64 -7.07
CA GLU A 79 -25.14 -7.62 -7.98
C GLU A 79 -25.18 -6.23 -7.33
N ARG A 80 -25.51 -6.19 -6.04
CA ARG A 80 -25.57 -4.96 -5.24
C ARG A 80 -24.40 -4.92 -4.27
N HIS A 81 -23.61 -3.86 -4.33
CA HIS A 81 -22.51 -3.61 -3.40
C HIS A 81 -22.04 -2.16 -3.45
N THR A 82 -21.31 -1.74 -2.43
CA THR A 82 -20.68 -0.42 -2.34
C THR A 82 -19.18 -0.56 -2.08
N VAL A 83 -18.37 0.25 -2.77
CA VAL A 83 -16.91 0.30 -2.55
C VAL A 83 -16.49 1.71 -2.18
N PHE A 84 -15.65 1.82 -1.15
CA PHE A 84 -15.08 3.04 -0.62
C PHE A 84 -13.59 3.09 -0.92
N ALA A 85 -13.09 4.26 -1.29
CA ALA A 85 -11.67 4.49 -1.49
C ALA A 85 -11.31 5.93 -1.12
N THR A 86 -10.07 6.11 -0.69
CA THR A 86 -9.47 7.42 -0.45
C THR A 86 -8.05 7.46 -0.98
N ASP A 87 -7.60 8.62 -1.41
CA ASP A 87 -6.20 8.92 -1.71
C ASP A 87 -5.89 10.36 -1.30
N GLY A 88 -4.62 10.70 -1.16
CA GLY A 88 -4.17 12.00 -0.67
C GLY A 88 -3.12 12.66 -1.55
N SER A 89 -3.28 13.96 -1.75
CA SER A 89 -2.22 14.82 -2.27
C SER A 89 -1.98 16.01 -1.34
N GLN A 90 -0.97 16.81 -1.65
CA GLN A 90 -0.50 17.85 -0.74
C GLN A 90 0.21 19.00 -1.46
N ILE A 91 0.16 20.18 -0.84
CA ILE A 91 1.01 21.33 -1.19
C ILE A 91 2.03 21.48 -0.08
N ALA A 92 3.31 21.23 -0.39
CA ALA A 92 4.40 21.37 0.56
C ALA A 92 4.61 22.84 1.00
N PRO A 93 5.05 23.08 2.25
CA PRO A 93 5.30 24.42 2.74
C PRO A 93 6.52 25.04 2.06
N SER A 94 6.44 26.34 1.74
CA SER A 94 7.52 27.08 1.08
C SER A 94 7.75 28.43 1.71
N HIS A 95 9.01 28.78 1.96
CA HIS A 95 9.42 30.11 2.42
C HIS A 95 9.37 31.18 1.31
N HIS A 96 9.15 30.78 0.06
CA HIS A 96 9.03 31.69 -1.08
C HIS A 96 7.59 32.11 -1.38
N GLU A 97 6.62 31.49 -0.70
CA GLU A 97 5.21 31.83 -0.78
C GLU A 97 4.84 32.86 0.28
N ILE A 98 3.66 33.47 0.11
CA ILE A 98 3.12 34.52 1.00
C ILE A 98 2.91 34.07 2.45
N ALA A 99 2.83 32.76 2.69
CA ALA A 99 2.57 32.17 3.98
C ALA A 99 3.27 30.82 4.08
N TYR A 100 3.96 30.58 5.20
CA TYR A 100 4.54 29.27 5.48
C TYR A 100 3.46 28.34 6.06
N CYS A 101 2.73 27.67 5.16
CA CYS A 101 1.67 26.72 5.47
C CYS A 101 1.70 25.56 4.48
N TYR A 102 1.03 24.47 4.80
CA TYR A 102 0.84 23.36 3.87
C TYR A 102 -0.64 22.99 3.75
N LEU A 103 -0.99 22.31 2.67
CA LEU A 103 -2.33 21.80 2.41
C LEU A 103 -2.27 20.29 2.28
N ILE A 104 -3.20 19.58 2.91
CA ILE A 104 -3.50 18.18 2.61
C ILE A 104 -4.86 18.16 1.92
N ASN A 105 -4.97 17.47 0.79
CA ASN A 105 -6.23 17.24 0.10
C ASN A 105 -6.50 15.74 0.03
N VAL A 106 -7.60 15.29 0.64
CA VAL A 106 -8.01 13.89 0.60
C VAL A 106 -9.15 13.73 -0.40
N GLY A 107 -8.91 13.00 -1.48
CA GLY A 107 -9.96 12.53 -2.38
C GLY A 107 -10.70 11.38 -1.72
N ARG A 108 -12.03 11.40 -1.74
CA ARG A 108 -12.89 10.34 -1.21
C ARG A 108 -13.94 9.92 -2.23
N VAL A 109 -14.09 8.62 -2.38
CA VAL A 109 -14.97 8.02 -3.38
C VAL A 109 -15.82 6.92 -2.75
N MET A 110 -17.12 6.95 -3.06
CA MET A 110 -18.07 5.89 -2.73
C MET A 110 -18.83 5.52 -4.01
N LEU A 111 -18.61 4.30 -4.49
CA LEU A 111 -19.23 3.78 -5.71
C LEU A 111 -20.30 2.74 -5.37
N HIS A 112 -21.52 2.95 -5.84
CA HIS A 112 -22.64 2.03 -5.66
C HIS A 112 -22.89 1.25 -6.95
N TYR A 113 -23.01 -0.07 -6.83
CA TYR A 113 -23.33 -0.97 -7.93
C TYR A 113 -24.69 -1.62 -7.69
N GLY A 114 -25.52 -1.72 -8.74
CA GLY A 114 -26.83 -2.39 -8.70
C GLY A 114 -27.90 -1.72 -7.82
N GLN A 115 -27.64 -0.51 -7.31
CA GLN A 115 -28.49 0.17 -6.31
C GLN A 115 -29.24 1.39 -6.84
N SER A 116 -28.96 1.84 -8.07
CA SER A 116 -29.54 3.07 -8.64
C SER A 116 -29.30 4.33 -7.79
N LEU A 117 -28.11 4.40 -7.15
CA LEU A 117 -27.66 5.54 -6.35
C LEU A 117 -26.54 6.29 -7.08
N HIS A 118 -26.49 7.61 -6.90
CA HIS A 118 -25.38 8.42 -7.41
C HIS A 118 -24.11 8.14 -6.61
N PRO A 119 -22.93 8.06 -7.27
CA PRO A 119 -21.67 7.94 -6.57
C PRO A 119 -21.35 9.22 -5.81
N LEU A 120 -20.58 9.10 -4.71
CA LEU A 120 -19.89 10.23 -4.11
C LEU A 120 -18.49 10.32 -4.72
N LEU A 121 -18.20 11.44 -5.37
CA LEU A 121 -16.86 11.81 -5.84
C LEU A 121 -16.57 13.19 -5.26
N ASP A 122 -15.66 13.26 -4.29
CA ASP A 122 -15.45 14.48 -3.50
C ASP A 122 -14.00 14.60 -3.04
N SER A 123 -13.60 15.80 -2.63
CA SER A 123 -12.28 16.09 -2.09
C SER A 123 -12.37 16.99 -0.86
N LEU A 124 -11.63 16.66 0.19
CA LEU A 124 -11.57 17.41 1.44
C LEU A 124 -10.19 18.08 1.60
N PRO A 125 -10.04 19.36 1.21
CA PRO A 125 -8.83 20.12 1.45
C PRO A 125 -8.80 20.69 2.87
N GLU A 126 -7.67 20.52 3.56
CA GLU A 126 -7.40 21.08 4.88
C GLU A 126 -6.06 21.81 4.89
N ALA A 127 -6.06 23.07 5.36
CA ALA A 127 -4.89 23.92 5.45
C ALA A 127 -4.30 23.90 6.86
N PHE A 128 -3.00 23.67 6.94
CA PHE A 128 -2.22 23.56 8.17
C PHE A 128 -1.24 24.73 8.24
N TYR A 129 -1.42 25.58 9.25
CA TYR A 129 -0.74 26.88 9.33
C TYR A 129 -0.37 27.28 10.75
N ARG A 130 -0.74 26.51 11.77
CA ARG A 130 -0.45 26.84 13.16
C ARG A 130 0.94 26.34 13.56
N PRO A 131 1.60 26.94 14.57
CA PRO A 131 2.91 26.48 15.03
C PRO A 131 2.95 24.99 15.39
N GLU A 132 1.87 24.47 16.00
CA GLU A 132 1.69 23.06 16.33
C GLU A 132 1.60 22.16 15.09
N ASP A 133 1.19 22.67 13.93
CA ASP A 133 1.15 21.90 12.69
C ASP A 133 2.50 21.91 11.97
N LEU A 134 3.21 23.03 12.06
CA LEU A 134 4.39 23.33 11.24
C LEU A 134 5.71 22.92 11.92
N TYR A 135 5.75 22.96 13.25
CA TYR A 135 7.00 22.84 14.00
C TYR A 135 7.03 21.65 14.97
N VAL A 136 5.89 21.02 15.26
CA VAL A 136 5.83 19.88 16.20
C VAL A 136 6.77 18.74 15.81
N SER A 137 6.97 18.50 14.51
CA SER A 137 7.81 17.39 14.03
C SER A 137 9.30 17.62 14.26
N ARG A 138 9.74 18.89 14.40
CA ARG A 138 11.16 19.25 14.50
C ARG A 138 11.78 18.76 15.80
N GLN A 139 10.98 18.64 16.87
CA GLN A 139 11.46 18.09 18.15
C GLN A 139 11.89 16.61 18.02
N TRP A 140 11.42 15.92 16.98
CA TRP A 140 11.79 14.54 16.65
C TRP A 140 12.81 14.45 15.52
N GLY A 141 13.38 15.58 15.07
CA GLY A 141 14.30 15.63 13.92
C GLY A 141 13.63 15.41 12.56
N ILE A 142 12.29 15.41 12.48
CA ILE A 142 11.54 15.13 11.27
C ILE A 142 11.24 16.43 10.52
N ARG A 143 11.52 16.46 9.22
CA ARG A 143 11.21 17.60 8.35
C ARG A 143 9.70 17.79 8.25
N THR A 144 9.22 19.03 8.25
CA THR A 144 7.78 19.34 8.14
C THR A 144 7.13 18.70 6.91
N GLU A 145 7.84 18.64 5.78
CA GLU A 145 7.36 18.01 4.54
C GLU A 145 7.16 16.49 4.68
N GLU A 146 8.06 15.82 5.39
CA GLU A 146 7.96 14.39 5.69
C GLU A 146 6.81 14.12 6.67
N TRP A 147 6.72 14.93 7.73
CA TRP A 147 5.63 14.86 8.70
C TRP A 147 4.25 15.05 8.06
N MET A 148 4.13 16.00 7.14
CA MET A 148 2.93 16.22 6.35
C MET A 148 2.51 14.95 5.60
N GLY A 149 3.45 14.18 5.03
CA GLY A 149 3.15 12.91 4.38
C GLY A 149 2.57 11.86 5.33
N HIS A 150 3.07 11.79 6.56
CA HIS A 150 2.49 10.91 7.60
C HIS A 150 1.10 11.37 8.02
N ARG A 151 0.91 12.68 8.20
CA ARG A 151 -0.40 13.29 8.49
C ARG A 151 -1.42 13.04 7.37
N ARG A 152 -0.96 13.05 6.11
CA ARG A 152 -1.77 12.72 4.94
C ARG A 152 -2.29 11.29 5.02
N THR A 153 -1.41 10.33 5.32
CA THR A 153 -1.79 8.91 5.52
C THR A 153 -2.84 8.76 6.62
N VAL A 154 -2.68 9.46 7.76
CA VAL A 154 -3.70 9.45 8.83
C VAL A 154 -5.04 10.00 8.34
N SER A 155 -5.00 11.09 7.56
CA SER A 155 -6.20 11.75 7.05
C SER A 155 -6.94 10.88 6.04
N GLU A 156 -6.22 10.24 5.11
CA GLU A 156 -6.77 9.26 4.14
C GLU A 156 -7.55 8.15 4.87
N VAL A 157 -6.89 7.46 5.81
CA VAL A 157 -7.50 6.33 6.54
C VAL A 157 -8.68 6.77 7.41
N SER A 158 -8.58 7.94 8.06
CA SER A 158 -9.65 8.45 8.92
C SER A 158 -10.89 8.82 8.11
N VAL A 159 -10.71 9.50 6.98
CA VAL A 159 -11.81 9.86 6.06
C VAL A 159 -12.46 8.62 5.45
N LEU A 160 -11.67 7.59 5.12
CA LEU A 160 -12.19 6.31 4.63
C LEU A 160 -13.12 5.65 5.65
N ALA A 161 -12.67 5.55 6.91
CA ALA A 161 -13.46 4.98 7.99
C ALA A 161 -14.71 5.81 8.29
N GLU A 162 -14.59 7.13 8.37
CA GLU A 162 -15.73 8.04 8.58
C GLU A 162 -16.79 7.87 7.49
N MET A 163 -16.37 7.85 6.21
CA MET A 163 -17.26 7.70 5.06
C MET A 163 -18.00 6.35 5.09
N ALA A 164 -17.27 5.25 5.31
CA ALA A 164 -17.86 3.92 5.40
C ALA A 164 -18.81 3.79 6.62
N CYS A 165 -18.43 4.32 7.77
CA CYS A 165 -19.26 4.25 8.98
C CYS A 165 -20.54 5.08 8.85
N ARG A 166 -20.46 6.29 8.27
CA ARG A 166 -21.65 7.12 7.99
C ARG A 166 -22.56 6.52 6.93
N TRP A 167 -22.00 5.77 5.99
CA TRP A 167 -22.81 5.00 5.07
C TRP A 167 -23.57 3.94 5.85
N VAL A 168 -22.91 3.09 6.65
CA VAL A 168 -23.58 1.97 7.33
C VAL A 168 -24.51 2.42 8.47
N ASN A 169 -24.20 3.51 9.17
CA ASN A 169 -24.93 3.96 10.36
C ASN A 169 -25.64 5.32 10.19
N PRO A 170 -26.89 5.47 10.67
CA PRO A 170 -27.77 4.42 11.18
C PRO A 170 -28.17 3.44 10.06
N PRO A 171 -28.57 2.19 10.40
CA PRO A 171 -28.94 1.21 9.39
C PRO A 171 -30.12 1.72 8.55
N GLY A 172 -29.85 1.94 7.27
CA GLY A 172 -30.85 2.33 6.28
C GLY A 172 -31.31 1.16 5.41
N SER A 173 -31.86 1.46 4.24
CA SER A 173 -32.29 0.44 3.25
C SER A 173 -31.14 -0.39 2.66
N HIS A 174 -29.90 -0.02 2.94
CA HIS A 174 -28.66 -0.62 2.44
C HIS A 174 -27.92 -1.48 3.49
N PHE A 175 -28.57 -1.80 4.63
CA PHE A 175 -27.92 -2.52 5.73
C PHE A 175 -27.39 -3.91 5.35
N ASP A 176 -28.06 -4.62 4.44
CA ASP A 176 -27.66 -5.93 3.93
C ASP A 176 -26.77 -5.85 2.67
N ILE A 177 -26.31 -4.66 2.29
CA ILE A 177 -25.55 -4.48 1.06
C ILE A 177 -24.05 -4.68 1.35
N PRO A 178 -23.38 -5.62 0.65
CA PRO A 178 -21.94 -5.83 0.74
C PRO A 178 -21.12 -4.56 0.53
N ASN A 179 -20.16 -4.35 1.42
CA ASN A 179 -19.29 -3.18 1.45
C ASN A 179 -17.81 -3.61 1.33
N LEU A 180 -16.95 -2.71 0.83
CA LEU A 180 -15.49 -2.87 0.83
C LEU A 180 -14.81 -1.50 0.95
N ALA A 181 -13.92 -1.33 1.92
CA ALA A 181 -13.02 -0.19 2.02
C ALA A 181 -11.64 -0.55 1.45
N MET A 182 -11.19 0.20 0.44
CA MET A 182 -9.93 -0.04 -0.25
C MET A 182 -8.92 1.08 0.00
N VAL A 183 -7.66 0.69 0.16
CA VAL A 183 -6.49 1.57 0.22
C VAL A 183 -5.55 1.22 -0.93
N ASP A 184 -4.99 2.23 -1.58
CA ASP A 184 -3.96 2.04 -2.59
C ASP A 184 -2.60 1.81 -1.92
N GLY A 185 -2.12 0.57 -1.99
CA GLY A 185 -0.85 0.17 -1.41
C GLY A 185 -0.96 -0.68 -0.15
N SER A 186 0.16 -0.69 0.58
CA SER A 186 0.43 -1.55 1.74
C SER A 186 -0.36 -1.09 2.97
N LEU A 187 -0.97 -2.04 3.68
CA LEU A 187 -1.47 -1.81 5.04
C LEU A 187 -0.34 -1.87 6.07
N ILE A 188 0.87 -2.28 5.66
CA ILE A 188 2.09 -2.24 6.49
C ILE A 188 2.80 -0.91 6.29
N TYR A 189 2.74 -0.03 7.29
CA TYR A 189 3.38 1.31 7.27
C TYR A 189 4.84 1.26 7.74
N TRP A 190 5.74 0.90 6.81
CA TRP A 190 7.18 0.78 7.02
C TRP A 190 7.86 2.03 7.58
N PHE A 191 7.38 3.21 7.20
CA PHE A 191 7.96 4.48 7.65
C PHE A 191 7.92 4.63 9.18
N LEU A 192 7.05 3.89 9.88
CA LEU A 192 6.96 3.90 11.34
C LEU A 192 8.19 3.27 12.02
N GLU A 193 9.00 2.47 11.33
CA GLU A 193 10.23 1.87 11.89
C GLU A 193 11.31 2.93 12.17
N SER A 194 11.40 3.95 11.32
CA SER A 194 12.37 5.04 11.46
C SER A 194 11.91 6.17 12.39
N LEU A 195 10.64 6.18 12.79
CA LEU A 195 10.10 7.24 13.63
C LEU A 195 10.47 7.04 15.11
N PRO A 196 10.85 8.12 15.83
CA PRO A 196 10.86 8.12 17.29
C PRO A 196 9.50 7.75 17.86
N THR A 197 9.49 7.14 19.05
CA THR A 197 8.26 6.63 19.68
C THR A 197 7.20 7.70 19.83
N GLU A 198 7.57 8.89 20.31
CA GLU A 198 6.64 9.99 20.54
C GLU A 198 6.02 10.52 19.23
N ALA A 199 6.77 10.48 18.12
CA ALA A 199 6.25 10.84 16.79
C ALA A 199 5.27 9.77 16.29
N ARG A 200 5.63 8.50 16.45
CA ARG A 200 4.81 7.35 16.07
C ARG A 200 3.49 7.29 16.84
N ASP A 201 3.49 7.66 18.12
CA ASP A 201 2.30 7.72 18.97
C ASP A 201 1.29 8.79 18.52
N ARG A 202 1.69 9.71 17.63
CA ARG A 202 0.77 10.67 16.98
C ARG A 202 0.20 10.18 15.65
N ILE A 203 0.76 9.12 15.07
CA ILE A 203 0.41 8.63 13.73
C ILE A 203 -0.34 7.30 13.80
N LEU A 204 0.21 6.31 14.52
CA LEU A 204 -0.34 4.96 14.50
C LEU A 204 -1.70 4.85 15.23
N PRO A 205 -1.92 5.43 16.43
CA PRO A 205 -3.18 5.25 17.15
C PRO A 205 -4.43 5.75 16.37
N PRO A 206 -4.41 6.92 15.71
CA PRO A 206 -5.53 7.34 14.85
C PRO A 206 -5.83 6.37 13.71
N ILE A 207 -4.81 5.81 13.08
CA ILE A 207 -4.96 4.80 12.01
C ILE A 207 -5.65 3.54 12.55
N LEU A 208 -5.17 3.01 13.67
CA LEU A 208 -5.77 1.81 14.29
C LEU A 208 -7.20 2.08 14.78
N THR A 209 -7.48 3.29 15.27
CA THR A 209 -8.83 3.71 15.66
C THR A 209 -9.78 3.67 14.46
N ALA A 210 -9.36 4.19 13.31
CA ALA A 210 -10.14 4.15 12.07
C ALA A 210 -10.37 2.71 11.57
N TRP A 211 -9.39 1.81 11.74
CA TRP A 211 -9.55 0.40 11.39
C TRP A 211 -10.52 -0.32 12.33
N GLU A 212 -10.50 0.01 13.63
CA GLU A 212 -11.45 -0.53 14.60
C GLU A 212 -12.87 0.00 14.34
N GLN A 213 -13.02 1.24 13.89
CA GLN A 213 -14.31 1.77 13.42
C GLN A 213 -14.86 0.93 12.26
N LEU A 214 -14.06 0.66 11.23
CA LEU A 214 -14.44 -0.21 10.11
C LEU A 214 -14.82 -1.63 10.56
N ARG A 215 -14.04 -2.20 11.49
CA ARG A 215 -14.33 -3.50 12.10
C ARG A 215 -15.67 -3.50 12.83
N SER A 216 -15.97 -2.46 13.62
CA SER A 216 -17.19 -2.36 14.43
C SER A 216 -18.48 -2.36 13.59
N VAL A 217 -18.39 -1.94 12.32
CA VAL A 217 -19.50 -1.92 11.36
C VAL A 217 -19.39 -3.03 10.30
N ASN A 218 -18.47 -3.99 10.47
CA ASN A 218 -18.23 -5.10 9.54
C ASN A 218 -17.96 -4.68 8.08
N VAL A 219 -17.28 -3.54 7.86
CA VAL A 219 -16.84 -3.12 6.52
C VAL A 219 -15.39 -3.55 6.30
N PRO A 220 -15.10 -4.56 5.46
CA PRO A 220 -13.75 -5.09 5.31
C PRO A 220 -12.80 -4.03 4.77
N LEU A 221 -11.61 -3.95 5.37
CA LEU A 221 -10.50 -3.15 4.89
C LEU A 221 -9.55 -4.00 4.03
N MET A 222 -9.14 -3.46 2.89
CA MET A 222 -8.23 -4.12 1.97
C MET A 222 -7.19 -3.14 1.39
N GLY A 223 -5.91 -3.50 1.50
CA GLY A 223 -4.84 -2.87 0.72
C GLY A 223 -4.66 -3.58 -0.62
N TYR A 224 -4.58 -2.82 -1.71
CA TYR A 224 -4.30 -3.34 -3.04
C TYR A 224 -2.91 -2.90 -3.50
N LEU A 225 -2.03 -3.86 -3.78
CA LEU A 225 -0.68 -3.58 -4.26
C LEU A 225 -0.51 -4.13 -5.68
N SER A 226 -0.52 -3.22 -6.66
CA SER A 226 -0.12 -3.51 -8.04
C SER A 226 1.40 -3.71 -8.15
N ALA A 227 1.84 -4.53 -9.11
CA ALA A 227 3.25 -4.75 -9.44
C ALA A 227 4.16 -5.00 -8.22
N SER A 228 3.67 -5.78 -7.24
CA SER A 228 4.37 -6.00 -5.97
C SER A 228 5.77 -6.58 -6.19
N ARG A 229 6.77 -5.92 -5.60
CA ARG A 229 8.18 -6.36 -5.60
C ARG A 229 8.53 -7.23 -4.40
N SER A 230 7.52 -7.70 -3.67
CA SER A 230 7.72 -8.53 -2.48
C SER A 230 8.34 -9.88 -2.83
N SER A 231 9.13 -10.39 -1.90
CA SER A 231 9.66 -11.76 -1.86
C SER A 231 9.40 -12.42 -0.51
N GLU A 232 8.42 -11.90 0.25
CA GLU A 232 8.12 -12.33 1.61
C GLU A 232 7.62 -13.78 1.64
N ALA A 233 6.84 -14.20 0.64
CA ALA A 233 6.37 -15.59 0.53
C ALA A 233 7.49 -16.54 0.08
N LEU A 234 8.27 -16.16 -0.95
CA LEU A 234 9.45 -16.89 -1.41
C LEU A 234 10.50 -17.04 -0.31
N ASN A 235 10.64 -16.05 0.57
CA ASN A 235 11.56 -16.12 1.71
C ASN A 235 11.24 -17.31 2.64
N PHE A 236 9.99 -17.78 2.71
CA PHE A 236 9.67 -19.00 3.46
C PHE A 236 10.36 -20.24 2.90
N LEU A 237 10.52 -20.34 1.57
CA LEU A 237 11.20 -21.46 0.90
C LEU A 237 12.69 -21.55 1.27
N ARG A 238 13.30 -20.45 1.73
CA ARG A 238 14.70 -20.42 2.17
C ARG A 238 14.95 -21.35 3.35
N LEU A 239 13.93 -21.63 4.16
CA LEU A 239 14.01 -22.57 5.28
C LEU A 239 14.22 -24.01 4.81
N GLN A 240 13.61 -24.40 3.68
CA GLN A 240 13.75 -25.73 3.10
C GLN A 240 15.17 -26.00 2.57
N VAL A 241 15.86 -24.95 2.13
CA VAL A 241 17.21 -25.01 1.53
C VAL A 241 18.30 -24.45 2.44
N CYS A 242 17.99 -24.23 3.73
CA CYS A 242 19.00 -23.81 4.68
C CYS A 242 20.05 -24.91 4.82
N PRO A 243 21.35 -24.63 4.57
CA PRO A 243 22.39 -25.66 4.67
C PRO A 243 22.77 -26.00 6.11
N HIS A 244 22.24 -25.25 7.08
CA HIS A 244 22.51 -25.45 8.50
C HIS A 244 21.37 -26.23 9.17
N PRO A 245 21.65 -26.97 10.27
CA PRO A 245 20.62 -27.72 10.99
C PRO A 245 19.45 -26.85 11.49
N THR A 246 19.72 -25.58 11.76
CA THR A 246 18.73 -24.59 12.19
C THR A 246 18.97 -23.25 11.47
N PRO A 247 17.93 -22.44 11.21
CA PRO A 247 18.07 -21.14 10.56
C PRO A 247 18.53 -20.04 11.54
N ASP A 248 19.57 -20.33 12.34
CA ASP A 248 20.25 -19.37 13.18
C ASP A 248 21.19 -18.48 12.34
N CYS A 249 20.62 -17.52 11.61
CA CYS A 249 21.37 -16.66 10.71
C CYS A 249 22.40 -15.79 11.44
N MET A 250 22.10 -15.37 12.67
CA MET A 250 23.05 -14.57 13.47
C MET A 250 24.34 -15.33 13.79
N THR A 251 24.27 -16.65 13.98
CA THR A 251 25.47 -17.46 14.22
C THR A 251 26.09 -17.98 12.92
N HIS A 252 25.29 -18.44 11.98
CA HIS A 252 25.80 -19.15 10.80
C HIS A 252 26.07 -18.24 9.60
N CYS A 253 25.50 -17.04 9.55
CA CYS A 253 25.51 -16.19 8.37
C CYS A 253 25.99 -14.75 8.63
N ALA A 254 26.35 -14.38 9.85
CA ALA A 254 26.73 -13.00 10.20
C ALA A 254 27.88 -12.42 9.37
N ASN A 255 28.82 -13.27 8.92
CA ASN A 255 30.00 -12.84 8.17
C ASN A 255 29.81 -12.90 6.65
N ILE A 256 28.62 -13.25 6.16
CA ILE A 256 28.34 -13.33 4.72
C ILE A 256 27.84 -11.96 4.25
N ILE A 257 28.64 -11.32 3.39
CA ILE A 257 28.38 -9.95 2.91
C ILE A 257 27.56 -9.94 1.61
N ASP A 258 27.74 -10.97 0.77
CA ASP A 258 27.08 -11.07 -0.53
C ASP A 258 25.74 -11.82 -0.43
N LYS A 259 25.68 -13.00 -1.06
CA LYS A 259 24.47 -13.80 -1.19
C LYS A 259 24.48 -14.93 -0.17
N LEU A 260 23.45 -14.99 0.66
CA LEU A 260 23.26 -16.04 1.63
C LEU A 260 23.05 -17.39 0.90
N PRO A 261 23.58 -18.51 1.42
CA PRO A 261 23.49 -19.82 0.77
C PRO A 261 22.05 -20.26 0.46
N CYS A 262 21.09 -19.84 1.28
CA CYS A 262 19.68 -20.17 1.11
C CYS A 262 18.94 -19.27 0.09
N GLN A 263 19.59 -18.24 -0.50
CA GLN A 263 19.00 -17.36 -1.51
C GLN A 263 19.04 -17.97 -2.93
N VAL A 264 18.80 -19.27 -3.07
CA VAL A 264 19.01 -20.01 -4.33
C VAL A 264 18.13 -19.54 -5.50
N VAL A 265 16.98 -18.91 -5.22
CA VAL A 265 16.06 -18.36 -6.24
C VAL A 265 16.10 -16.83 -6.36
N ASP A 266 16.92 -16.13 -5.58
CA ASP A 266 17.05 -14.67 -5.66
C ASP A 266 17.61 -14.23 -7.04
N PRO A 267 17.08 -13.17 -7.70
CA PRO A 267 16.12 -12.17 -7.19
C PRO A 267 14.65 -12.38 -7.64
N LEU A 268 14.20 -13.63 -7.77
CA LEU A 268 12.80 -13.95 -8.12
C LEU A 268 11.81 -13.31 -7.13
N ARG A 269 10.70 -12.77 -7.65
CA ARG A 269 9.65 -12.11 -6.88
C ARG A 269 8.42 -13.00 -6.76
N ASP A 270 7.65 -12.79 -5.69
CA ASP A 270 6.45 -13.59 -5.41
C ASP A 270 5.45 -13.53 -6.57
N ALA A 271 5.26 -12.33 -7.15
CA ALA A 271 4.37 -12.13 -8.29
C ALA A 271 4.78 -12.96 -9.53
N VAL A 272 6.09 -13.19 -9.74
CA VAL A 272 6.57 -14.01 -10.86
C VAL A 272 6.29 -15.49 -10.62
N LEU A 273 6.52 -15.97 -9.39
CA LEU A 273 6.18 -17.36 -9.03
C LEU A 273 4.68 -17.60 -9.21
N TRP A 274 3.84 -16.76 -8.59
CA TRP A 274 2.38 -16.92 -8.65
C TRP A 274 1.80 -16.68 -10.05
N GLY A 275 2.44 -15.84 -10.87
CA GLY A 275 2.08 -15.65 -12.28
C GLY A 275 2.22 -16.91 -13.13
N SER A 276 3.08 -17.85 -12.71
CA SER A 276 3.22 -19.14 -13.37
C SER A 276 2.26 -20.22 -12.85
N LEU A 277 1.59 -19.99 -11.71
CA LEU A 277 0.83 -21.00 -10.98
C LEU A 277 -0.67 -20.73 -10.90
N LEU A 278 -1.08 -19.46 -10.87
CA LEU A 278 -2.49 -19.06 -10.77
C LEU A 278 -3.11 -18.87 -12.15
N GLN A 279 -4.39 -19.23 -12.27
CA GLN A 279 -5.23 -18.82 -13.40
C GLN A 279 -5.94 -17.50 -13.09
N PRO A 280 -6.36 -16.72 -14.11
CA PRO A 280 -7.19 -15.53 -13.90
C PRO A 280 -8.40 -15.79 -13.00
N GLY A 281 -8.62 -14.93 -12.01
CA GLY A 281 -9.65 -15.10 -10.99
C GLY A 281 -9.28 -16.05 -9.86
N GLN A 282 -8.03 -16.52 -9.75
CA GLN A 282 -7.55 -17.32 -8.63
C GLN A 282 -6.71 -16.52 -7.65
N ARG A 283 -6.76 -16.94 -6.37
CA ARG A 283 -5.80 -16.53 -5.35
C ARG A 283 -4.84 -17.64 -4.94
N SER A 284 -3.66 -17.24 -4.49
CA SER A 284 -2.68 -18.07 -3.80
C SER A 284 -3.16 -18.48 -2.40
N PRO A 285 -2.36 -19.28 -1.65
CA PRO A 285 -2.56 -19.46 -0.23
C PRO A 285 -2.50 -18.13 0.52
N LEU A 286 -3.11 -18.10 1.69
CA LEU A 286 -2.98 -17.01 2.65
C LEU A 286 -1.67 -17.09 3.44
N TYR A 287 -1.09 -15.92 3.66
CA TYR A 287 0.14 -15.71 4.40
C TYR A 287 -0.09 -14.72 5.53
N ARG A 288 0.45 -15.01 6.71
CA ARG A 288 0.62 -14.02 7.77
C ARG A 288 1.95 -13.30 7.57
N SER A 289 1.94 -11.98 7.48
CA SER A 289 3.18 -11.23 7.46
C SER A 289 3.91 -11.34 8.80
N SER A 290 5.25 -11.43 8.75
CA SER A 290 6.09 -11.52 9.96
C SER A 290 6.95 -10.26 10.18
N ILE A 291 6.65 -9.20 9.45
CA ILE A 291 7.34 -7.91 9.53
C ILE A 291 7.22 -7.33 10.95
N ARG A 292 8.33 -6.85 11.51
CA ARG A 292 8.40 -6.46 12.94
C ARG A 292 7.57 -5.23 13.27
N ILE A 293 7.39 -4.28 12.35
CA ILE A 293 6.55 -3.11 12.64
C ILE A 293 5.10 -3.47 12.99
N LEU A 294 4.62 -4.64 12.55
CA LEU A 294 3.28 -5.14 12.87
C LEU A 294 3.11 -5.55 14.34
N ASP A 295 4.20 -5.71 15.11
CA ASP A 295 4.10 -5.95 16.54
C ASP A 295 3.46 -4.75 17.27
N LEU A 296 3.44 -3.56 16.65
CA LEU A 296 2.76 -2.36 17.16
C LEU A 296 1.28 -2.27 16.79
N TYR A 297 0.78 -3.16 15.93
CA TYR A 297 -0.58 -3.05 15.37
C TYR A 297 -1.62 -3.74 16.26
N SER A 298 -1.21 -4.30 17.39
CA SER A 298 -2.07 -5.06 18.30
C SER A 298 -2.82 -6.17 17.55
N ASP A 299 -4.15 -6.16 17.57
CA ASP A 299 -5.01 -7.17 16.93
C ASP A 299 -5.18 -6.97 15.41
N HIS A 300 -4.48 -5.99 14.82
CA HIS A 300 -4.55 -5.68 13.38
C HIS A 300 -3.36 -6.25 12.61
N ARG A 301 -2.91 -7.46 12.93
CA ARG A 301 -1.88 -8.15 12.15
C ARG A 301 -2.31 -8.28 10.69
N ILE A 302 -1.36 -8.11 9.77
CA ILE A 302 -1.64 -8.11 8.33
C ILE A 302 -1.44 -9.51 7.75
N TYR A 303 -2.47 -9.96 7.04
CA TYR A 303 -2.47 -11.15 6.22
C TYR A 303 -2.53 -10.76 4.75
N PHE A 304 -2.00 -11.59 3.88
CA PHE A 304 -2.01 -11.32 2.45
C PHE A 304 -2.10 -12.59 1.61
N CYS A 305 -2.57 -12.42 0.39
CA CYS A 305 -2.45 -13.41 -0.68
C CYS A 305 -2.17 -12.70 -2.01
N TYR A 306 -1.75 -13.47 -3.01
CA TYR A 306 -1.62 -13.00 -4.38
C TYR A 306 -2.85 -13.40 -5.17
N VAL A 307 -3.36 -12.49 -6.00
CA VAL A 307 -4.52 -12.72 -6.85
C VAL A 307 -4.14 -12.48 -8.30
N HIS A 308 -4.46 -13.44 -9.17
CA HIS A 308 -4.37 -13.23 -10.61
C HIS A 308 -5.60 -12.46 -11.09
N VAL A 309 -5.46 -11.15 -11.28
CA VAL A 309 -6.57 -10.27 -11.66
C VAL A 309 -6.81 -10.22 -13.17
N GLY A 310 -5.99 -10.92 -13.95
CA GLY A 310 -6.13 -11.09 -15.40
C GLY A 310 -4.99 -10.42 -16.15
N THR A 311 -4.73 -9.14 -15.83
CA THR A 311 -3.63 -8.34 -16.39
C THR A 311 -2.32 -8.52 -15.61
N GLU A 312 -2.40 -8.79 -14.31
CA GLU A 312 -1.24 -8.94 -13.43
C GLU A 312 -1.51 -9.90 -12.26
N ILE A 313 -0.47 -10.10 -11.42
CA ILE A 313 -0.59 -10.69 -10.08
C ILE A 313 -0.52 -9.57 -9.05
N ALA A 314 -1.67 -9.24 -8.46
CA ALA A 314 -1.76 -8.25 -7.39
C ALA A 314 -1.49 -8.90 -6.02
N ARG A 315 -0.83 -8.18 -5.11
CA ARG A 315 -0.79 -8.56 -3.69
C ARG A 315 -1.95 -7.84 -3.00
N VAL A 316 -2.75 -8.61 -2.27
CA VAL A 316 -3.91 -8.11 -1.53
C VAL A 316 -3.65 -8.31 -0.06
N GLU A 317 -3.76 -7.25 0.72
CA GLU A 317 -3.53 -7.24 2.16
C GLU A 317 -4.82 -6.97 2.92
N VAL A 318 -5.04 -7.69 4.01
CA VAL A 318 -6.20 -7.52 4.89
C VAL A 318 -5.77 -7.66 6.36
N PRO A 319 -6.41 -6.92 7.29
CA PRO A 319 -6.22 -7.18 8.71
C PRO A 319 -6.71 -8.56 9.14
N GLU A 320 -6.19 -9.06 10.25
CA GLU A 320 -6.52 -10.36 10.84
C GLU A 320 -8.03 -10.60 10.98
N TRP A 321 -8.76 -9.60 11.47
CA TRP A 321 -10.20 -9.69 11.69
C TRP A 321 -11.01 -9.88 10.38
N VAL A 322 -10.52 -9.37 9.24
CA VAL A 322 -11.14 -9.63 7.93
C VAL A 322 -10.87 -11.07 7.51
N MET A 323 -9.61 -11.52 7.64
CA MET A 323 -9.19 -12.87 7.28
C MET A 323 -9.92 -13.95 8.09
N GLN A 324 -10.05 -13.76 9.41
CA GLN A 324 -10.72 -14.71 10.31
C GLN A 324 -12.20 -14.93 9.95
N ASN A 325 -12.86 -13.94 9.35
CA ASN A 325 -14.21 -14.08 8.83
C ASN A 325 -14.17 -14.46 7.34
N SER A 326 -14.20 -15.75 7.04
CA SER A 326 -14.10 -16.25 5.66
C SER A 326 -15.17 -15.69 4.72
N SER A 327 -16.39 -15.42 5.21
CA SER A 327 -17.44 -14.80 4.41
C SER A 327 -17.05 -13.38 4.00
N LEU A 328 -16.58 -12.60 4.97
CA LEU A 328 -16.16 -11.22 4.76
C LEU A 328 -14.93 -11.12 3.85
N PHE A 329 -13.95 -12.01 4.05
CA PHE A 329 -12.76 -12.09 3.21
C PHE A 329 -13.09 -12.46 1.76
N ASN A 330 -13.91 -13.50 1.54
CA ASN A 330 -14.31 -13.91 0.19
C ASN A 330 -15.15 -12.83 -0.50
N GLN A 331 -16.02 -12.13 0.24
CA GLN A 331 -16.74 -10.96 -0.26
C GLN A 331 -15.75 -9.88 -0.71
N ALA A 332 -14.80 -9.49 0.15
CA ALA A 332 -13.82 -8.45 -0.17
C ALA A 332 -13.01 -8.77 -1.44
N LEU A 333 -12.59 -10.03 -1.60
CA LEU A 333 -11.90 -10.49 -2.81
C LEU A 333 -12.77 -10.41 -4.07
N SER A 334 -14.04 -10.82 -3.99
CA SER A 334 -14.99 -10.74 -5.11
C SER A 334 -15.23 -9.28 -5.54
N LEU A 335 -15.36 -8.37 -4.57
CA LEU A 335 -15.57 -6.95 -4.81
C LEU A 335 -14.32 -6.28 -5.39
N MET A 336 -13.13 -6.62 -4.90
CA MET A 336 -11.86 -6.16 -5.46
C MET A 336 -11.70 -6.58 -6.92
N LEU A 337 -11.94 -7.87 -7.23
CA LEU A 337 -11.85 -8.36 -8.62
C LEU A 337 -12.85 -7.61 -9.53
N ALA A 338 -14.05 -7.30 -9.01
CA ALA A 338 -15.04 -6.51 -9.72
C ALA A 338 -14.58 -5.07 -9.99
N GLN A 339 -13.84 -4.44 -9.06
CA GLN A 339 -13.25 -3.12 -9.28
C GLN A 339 -12.15 -3.16 -10.33
N VAL A 340 -11.29 -4.18 -10.29
CA VAL A 340 -10.20 -4.34 -11.26
C VAL A 340 -10.74 -4.55 -12.67
N ASN A 341 -11.75 -5.41 -12.82
CA ASN A 341 -12.37 -5.66 -14.12
C ASN A 341 -13.03 -4.40 -14.70
N LYS A 342 -13.72 -3.61 -13.87
CA LYS A 342 -14.37 -2.36 -14.30
C LYS A 342 -13.38 -1.24 -14.59
N GLY A 343 -12.22 -1.24 -13.93
CA GLY A 343 -11.12 -0.29 -14.17
C GLY A 343 -10.04 -0.79 -15.12
N TYR A 344 -10.34 -1.81 -15.94
CA TYR A 344 -9.45 -2.33 -17.00
C TYR A 344 -8.05 -2.76 -16.52
N GLY A 345 -7.98 -3.42 -15.36
CA GLY A 345 -6.74 -3.95 -14.81
C GLY A 345 -6.24 -3.23 -13.55
N TYR A 346 -6.96 -2.21 -13.07
CA TYR A 346 -6.71 -1.56 -11.78
C TYR A 346 -8.03 -1.18 -11.09
N PRO A 347 -8.15 -1.18 -9.75
CA PRO A 347 -9.41 -0.87 -9.07
C PRO A 347 -9.93 0.54 -9.39
N VAL A 348 -11.10 0.64 -10.01
CA VAL A 348 -11.70 1.93 -10.40
C VAL A 348 -11.92 2.88 -9.21
N ALA A 349 -12.33 2.37 -8.04
CA ALA A 349 -12.50 3.21 -6.85
C ALA A 349 -11.18 3.90 -6.42
N LEU A 350 -10.05 3.20 -6.48
CA LEU A 350 -8.74 3.77 -6.15
C LEU A 350 -8.30 4.81 -7.19
N ALA A 351 -8.49 4.52 -8.48
CA ALA A 351 -8.18 5.46 -9.55
C ALA A 351 -9.01 6.75 -9.45
N GLU A 352 -10.30 6.65 -9.16
CA GLU A 352 -11.16 7.81 -8.94
C GLU A 352 -10.75 8.59 -7.68
N ALA A 353 -10.41 7.90 -6.58
CA ALA A 353 -9.95 8.57 -5.37
C ALA A 353 -8.66 9.37 -5.63
N HIS A 354 -7.71 8.80 -6.38
CA HIS A 354 -6.52 9.52 -6.84
C HIS A 354 -6.89 10.77 -7.66
N ASN A 355 -7.78 10.62 -8.64
CA ASN A 355 -8.23 11.73 -9.48
C ASN A 355 -8.84 12.88 -8.67
N GLN A 356 -9.63 12.58 -7.64
CA GLN A 356 -10.21 13.59 -6.74
C GLN A 356 -9.16 14.19 -5.79
N ALA A 357 -8.14 13.43 -5.41
CA ALA A 357 -7.11 13.89 -4.48
C ALA A 357 -6.12 14.84 -5.13
N VAL A 358 -5.77 14.67 -6.41
CA VAL A 358 -4.68 15.38 -7.10
C VAL A 358 -4.87 16.91 -7.09
N VAL A 359 -3.96 17.60 -6.39
CA VAL A 359 -3.80 19.06 -6.46
C VAL A 359 -2.90 19.40 -7.65
N ARG A 360 -3.43 20.14 -8.62
CA ARG A 360 -2.69 20.55 -9.82
C ARG A 360 -1.95 21.87 -9.59
N GLY A 361 -1.02 22.20 -10.49
CA GLY A 361 -0.29 23.47 -10.43
C GLY A 361 -1.19 24.72 -10.40
N GLY A 362 -2.32 24.69 -11.12
CA GLY A 362 -3.32 25.77 -11.09
C GLY A 362 -4.04 25.90 -9.74
N ASP A 363 -4.29 24.79 -9.05
CA ASP A 363 -4.94 24.78 -7.74
C ASP A 363 -4.02 25.37 -6.67
N ARG A 364 -2.72 25.03 -6.74
CA ARG A 364 -1.68 25.66 -5.90
C ARG A 364 -1.67 27.18 -6.06
N ALA A 365 -1.72 27.68 -7.30
CA ALA A 365 -1.74 29.12 -7.55
C ALA A 365 -3.01 29.78 -6.97
N ARG A 366 -4.18 29.15 -7.14
CA ARG A 366 -5.45 29.65 -6.59
C ARG A 366 -5.48 29.64 -5.07
N PHE A 367 -4.95 28.60 -4.43
CA PHE A 367 -4.85 28.51 -2.97
C PHE A 367 -4.09 29.72 -2.40
N PHE A 368 -2.91 30.02 -2.94
CA PHE A 368 -2.15 31.18 -2.48
C PHE A 368 -2.82 32.51 -2.86
N ALA A 369 -3.49 32.62 -4.00
CA ALA A 369 -4.25 33.83 -4.34
C ALA A 369 -5.42 34.10 -3.36
N LEU A 370 -6.12 33.06 -2.91
CA LEU A 370 -7.18 33.17 -1.90
C LEU A 370 -6.62 33.59 -0.53
N LEU A 371 -5.50 33.00 -0.12
CA LEU A 371 -4.79 33.40 1.10
C LEU A 371 -4.35 34.87 1.05
N GLU A 372 -3.80 35.31 -0.08
CA GLU A 372 -3.38 36.70 -0.29
C GLU A 372 -4.56 37.67 -0.13
N GLN A 373 -5.68 37.41 -0.81
CA GLN A 373 -6.89 38.23 -0.70
C GLN A 373 -7.40 38.28 0.74
N GLN A 374 -7.38 37.17 1.47
CA GLN A 374 -7.85 37.12 2.85
C GLN A 374 -6.91 37.87 3.81
N MET A 375 -5.61 37.80 3.60
CA MET A 375 -4.63 38.57 4.38
C MET A 375 -4.80 40.08 4.17
N ILE A 376 -5.00 40.52 2.93
CA ILE A 376 -5.28 41.92 2.59
C ILE A 376 -6.58 42.39 3.26
N ARG A 377 -7.66 41.60 3.16
CA ARG A 377 -8.93 41.89 3.84
C ARG A 377 -8.79 41.99 5.35
N SER A 378 -7.88 41.22 5.94
CA SER A 378 -7.59 41.24 7.38
C SER A 378 -6.65 42.38 7.80
N GLY A 379 -6.27 43.27 6.88
CA GLY A 379 -5.47 44.47 7.17
C GLY A 379 -3.95 44.24 7.19
N LEU A 380 -3.46 43.07 6.78
CA LEU A 380 -2.02 42.82 6.64
C LEU A 380 -1.47 43.59 5.44
N LYS A 381 -0.46 44.45 5.69
CA LYS A 381 0.26 45.21 4.66
C LYS A 381 1.52 44.44 4.24
N ASN A 382 1.92 44.55 2.98
CA ASN A 382 3.10 43.88 2.39
C ASN A 382 3.01 42.35 2.24
N VAL A 383 1.83 41.84 1.87
CA VAL A 383 1.67 40.44 1.44
C VAL A 383 2.25 40.32 0.03
N GLY A 384 3.27 39.48 -0.16
CA GLY A 384 3.90 39.30 -1.47
C GLY A 384 4.83 38.10 -1.52
N ILE A 385 4.90 37.45 -2.68
CA ILE A 385 5.81 36.34 -2.97
C ILE A 385 7.26 36.83 -3.13
N SER A 386 8.23 35.92 -2.95
CA SER A 386 9.63 36.23 -3.24
C SER A 386 9.83 36.66 -4.71
N TYR A 387 10.71 37.64 -4.95
CA TYR A 387 11.05 38.15 -6.30
C TYR A 387 11.48 37.07 -7.30
N LYS A 388 12.06 35.95 -6.83
CA LYS A 388 12.42 34.82 -7.70
C LYS A 388 11.23 33.96 -8.12
N GLU A 389 10.20 33.87 -7.29
CA GLU A 389 9.02 33.02 -7.54
C GLU A 389 8.01 33.74 -8.45
N SER A 390 7.93 35.07 -8.37
CA SER A 390 7.12 35.88 -9.30
C SER A 390 7.58 35.67 -10.74
N LEU A 391 8.88 35.75 -11.01
CA LEU A 391 9.45 35.56 -12.34
C LEU A 391 9.15 34.18 -12.95
N LYS A 392 9.11 33.11 -12.13
CA LYS A 392 8.76 31.76 -12.60
C LYS A 392 7.30 31.63 -13.03
N ARG A 393 6.36 32.24 -12.29
CA ARG A 393 4.93 32.20 -12.64
C ARG A 393 4.64 32.94 -13.94
N PHE A 394 5.33 34.04 -14.20
CA PHE A 394 5.20 34.77 -15.48
C PHE A 394 5.80 34.02 -16.67
N SER A 395 6.82 33.17 -16.45
CA SER A 395 7.52 32.45 -17.52
C SER A 395 6.78 31.20 -18.02
N ILE A 396 5.69 30.79 -17.36
CA ILE A 396 4.89 29.60 -17.69
C ILE A 396 3.50 30.01 -18.23
N SER A 397 3.29 31.30 -18.54
CA SER A 397 2.05 31.82 -19.13
C SER A 397 1.98 31.61 -20.63
#